data_AF-A0A257TWV6-F1
#
_entry.id   AF-A0A257TWV6-F1
#
_cell.length_a   1.000
_cell.length_b   1.000
_cell.length_c   1.000
_cell.angle_alpha   90.00
_cell.angle_beta   90.00
_cell.angle_gamma   90.00
#
_symmetry.space_group_name_H-M   'P 1'
#
loop_
_entity.id
_entity.type
_entity.pdbx_description
1 polymer ?
#
loop_
_entity_poly.entity_id
_entity_poly.type
_entity_poly.pdbx_seq_one_letter_code
_entity_poly.pdbx_strand_id
1 'polypeptide(L)'
;MVPLLLPLALSSALVWLDPATVKPGQQGVCVTEWTGGERREIPVVVMGTLDAAGPDRSAVLVRLADDRLAGTGVVAGMSGSPVYVDGKLLGAVAFGWPWAQEPLAGVTPFADMHAIPLAGETVRAAAPTLAQLAAVADGGVELRSVLPALPDRRGLAKPLLAVAGLPVPPGLAGELFAGAGVQPVPSGTVAGLTGPPEAGDMVAVELVWGDASLAAAGTVTARDGDRVWAFGHPLYDLGTVRFPVARARVLAIQGSYQSPFKVFAVGDQFGTLVADRRAGVVALVGTPPQGTAVSVRVDDPTGVKTWRFS
;
A
#
# COMPACT_ATOMS: atom_id res chain seq x y z
N MET A 1 37.44 6.28 -27.96
CA MET A 1 37.14 5.89 -26.56
C MET A 1 35.80 5.19 -26.55
N VAL A 2 35.81 3.86 -26.46
CA VAL A 2 34.60 3.04 -26.35
C VAL A 2 34.25 2.95 -24.86
N PRO A 3 33.03 3.31 -24.42
CA PRO A 3 32.66 3.09 -23.03
C PRO A 3 32.43 1.59 -22.85
N LEU A 4 33.21 1.00 -21.94
CA LEU A 4 33.11 -0.38 -21.50
C LEU A 4 31.84 -0.50 -20.62
N LEU A 5 30.73 -0.92 -21.22
CA LEU A 5 29.55 -1.38 -20.48
C LEU A 5 29.88 -2.74 -19.85
N LEU A 6 30.14 -2.76 -18.54
CA LEU A 6 30.11 -4.00 -17.77
C LEU A 6 28.65 -4.42 -17.56
N PRO A 7 28.22 -5.63 -17.95
CA PRO A 7 26.97 -6.20 -17.48
C PRO A 7 27.25 -6.87 -16.13
N LEU A 8 27.01 -6.18 -15.02
CA LEU A 8 26.85 -6.87 -13.74
C LEU A 8 25.39 -7.29 -13.60
N ALA A 9 25.05 -8.43 -14.19
CA ALA A 9 23.90 -9.22 -13.75
C ALA A 9 24.39 -10.26 -12.75
N LEU A 10 24.88 -9.80 -11.60
CA LEU A 10 24.89 -10.62 -10.39
C LEU A 10 23.57 -10.32 -9.69
N SER A 11 22.69 -11.31 -9.60
CA SER A 11 21.60 -11.26 -8.62
C SER A 11 22.28 -11.20 -7.25
N SER A 12 22.49 -9.98 -6.73
CA SER A 12 23.00 -9.83 -5.38
C SER A 12 21.90 -10.35 -4.47
N ALA A 13 22.20 -11.39 -3.70
CA ALA A 13 21.30 -11.85 -2.65
C ALA A 13 20.85 -10.63 -1.83
N LEU A 14 19.57 -10.57 -1.49
CA LEU A 14 19.03 -9.47 -0.72
C LEU A 14 19.78 -9.37 0.62
N VAL A 15 20.52 -8.27 0.82
CA VAL A 15 21.27 -8.02 2.05
C VAL A 15 20.59 -6.92 2.84
N TRP A 16 20.28 -7.19 4.11
CA TRP A 16 19.69 -6.24 5.02
C TRP A 16 20.50 -6.07 6.31
N LEU A 17 20.20 -5.00 7.05
CA LEU A 17 20.79 -4.68 8.34
C LEU A 17 19.93 -5.22 9.48
N ASP A 18 20.62 -5.57 10.57
CA ASP A 18 19.97 -5.69 11.87
C ASP A 18 19.72 -4.27 12.41
N PRO A 19 18.46 -3.89 12.71
CA PRO A 19 18.14 -2.57 13.26
C PRO A 19 18.86 -2.25 14.58
N ALA A 20 19.32 -3.24 15.34
CA ALA A 20 20.12 -2.99 16.55
C ALA A 20 21.52 -2.42 16.24
N THR A 21 21.98 -2.56 14.99
CA THR A 21 23.31 -2.07 14.57
C THR A 21 23.30 -0.61 14.10
N VAL A 22 22.11 -0.04 13.83
CA VAL A 22 22.02 1.35 13.39
C VAL A 22 22.16 2.34 14.55
N LYS A 23 22.77 3.48 14.27
CA LYS A 23 23.07 4.54 15.25
C LYS A 23 22.50 5.88 14.79
N PRO A 24 22.03 6.73 15.72
CA PRO A 24 21.68 8.11 15.40
C PRO A 24 22.80 8.84 14.64
N GLY A 25 22.41 9.63 13.64
CA GLY A 25 23.32 10.38 12.77
C GLY A 25 23.83 9.62 11.54
N GLN A 26 23.61 8.30 11.45
CA GLN A 26 23.95 7.56 10.23
C GLN A 26 23.14 8.06 9.03
N GLN A 27 23.83 8.13 7.89
CA GLN A 27 23.25 8.57 6.63
C GLN A 27 22.76 7.37 5.82
N GLY A 28 21.71 7.58 5.04
CA GLY A 28 21.14 6.57 4.17
C GLY A 28 20.35 7.17 3.02
N VAL A 29 19.61 6.33 2.33
CA VAL A 29 18.74 6.72 1.22
C VAL A 29 17.40 5.98 1.28
N CYS A 30 16.31 6.70 1.09
CA CYS A 30 14.97 6.16 0.89
C CYS A 30 14.66 6.22 -0.61
N VAL A 31 14.27 5.09 -1.21
CA VAL A 31 13.91 5.03 -2.63
C VAL A 31 12.40 4.98 -2.77
N THR A 32 11.81 5.88 -3.56
CA THR A 32 10.36 5.90 -3.76
C THR A 32 9.99 6.42 -5.15
N GLU A 33 8.94 5.87 -5.74
CA GLU A 33 8.36 6.41 -6.96
C GLU A 33 7.68 7.77 -6.69
N TRP A 34 7.92 8.73 -7.57
CA TRP A 34 7.40 10.09 -7.49
C TRP A 34 6.61 10.46 -8.76
N THR A 35 6.20 11.71 -8.87
CA THR A 35 5.44 12.25 -10.03
C THR A 35 5.97 11.72 -11.37
N GLY A 36 5.08 11.12 -12.16
CA GLY A 36 5.42 10.61 -13.48
C GLY A 36 6.03 9.21 -13.47
N GLY A 37 6.07 8.49 -12.36
CA GLY A 37 6.64 7.15 -12.27
C GLY A 37 8.16 7.11 -12.14
N GLU A 38 8.78 8.24 -11.80
CA GLU A 38 10.23 8.33 -11.60
C GLU A 38 10.60 7.80 -10.21
N ARG A 39 11.48 6.80 -10.11
CA ARG A 39 12.09 6.43 -8.83
C ARG A 39 13.10 7.49 -8.40
N ARG A 40 12.97 7.95 -7.16
CA ARG A 40 13.84 8.96 -6.56
C ARG A 40 14.52 8.43 -5.32
N GLU A 41 15.74 8.89 -5.15
CA GLU A 41 16.54 8.71 -3.95
C GLU A 41 16.39 9.96 -3.07
N ILE A 42 15.88 9.76 -1.85
CA ILE A 42 15.73 10.79 -0.84
C ILE A 42 16.76 10.51 0.26
N PRO A 43 17.74 11.40 0.50
CA PRO A 43 18.68 11.22 1.59
C PRO A 43 17.95 11.09 2.93
N VAL A 44 18.45 10.23 3.81
CA VAL A 44 17.89 10.07 5.16
C VAL A 44 18.96 10.15 6.23
N VAL A 45 18.55 10.62 7.41
CA VAL A 45 19.37 10.56 8.63
C VAL A 45 18.65 9.71 9.67
N VAL A 46 19.33 8.70 10.21
CA VAL A 46 18.82 7.90 11.32
C VAL A 46 18.75 8.77 12.57
N MET A 47 17.59 8.80 13.23
CA MET A 47 17.36 9.57 14.46
C MET A 47 17.47 8.68 15.71
N GLY A 48 17.11 7.39 15.59
CA GLY A 48 17.17 6.42 16.67
C GLY A 48 16.21 5.25 16.46
N THR A 49 16.10 4.36 17.43
CA THR A 49 15.14 3.25 17.44
C THR A 49 13.95 3.56 18.35
N LEU A 50 12.79 3.01 18.01
CA LEU A 50 11.54 3.07 18.76
C LEU A 50 11.18 1.64 19.14
N ASP A 51 11.56 1.21 20.35
CA ASP A 51 11.43 -0.20 20.77
C ASP A 51 9.99 -0.61 21.14
N ALA A 52 9.07 0.35 21.17
CA ALA A 52 7.65 0.16 21.45
C ALA A 52 6.78 1.00 20.50
N ALA A 53 7.06 0.94 19.20
CA ALA A 53 6.24 1.60 18.16
C ALA A 53 4.81 0.99 18.05
N GLY A 54 4.57 -0.10 18.77
CA GLY A 54 3.29 -0.79 18.97
C GLY A 54 3.52 -2.08 19.77
N PRO A 55 2.46 -2.88 20.05
CA PRO A 55 2.62 -4.19 20.68
C PRO A 55 3.57 -5.08 19.88
N ASP A 56 4.67 -5.50 20.51
CA ASP A 56 5.75 -6.31 19.92
C ASP A 56 6.37 -5.72 18.65
N ARG A 57 6.42 -4.38 18.55
CA ARG A 57 6.95 -3.68 17.37
C ARG A 57 8.08 -2.73 17.71
N SER A 58 9.17 -2.89 16.95
CA SER A 58 10.20 -1.88 16.83
C SER A 58 10.03 -1.06 15.53
N ALA A 59 10.56 0.15 15.51
CA ALA A 59 10.74 0.93 14.28
C ALA A 59 12.04 1.72 14.36
N VAL A 60 12.67 2.01 13.23
CA VAL A 60 13.78 2.98 13.17
C VAL A 60 13.20 4.33 12.78
N LEU A 61 13.43 5.35 13.60
CA LEU A 61 13.04 6.71 13.27
C LEU A 61 14.10 7.31 12.34
N VAL A 62 13.67 7.80 11.18
CA VAL A 62 14.53 8.49 10.23
C VAL A 62 13.94 9.86 9.87
N ARG A 63 14.82 10.79 9.51
CA ARG A 63 14.46 12.06 8.89
C ARG A 63 14.71 11.96 7.39
N LEU A 64 13.68 12.24 6.59
CA LEU A 64 13.79 12.35 5.14
C LEU A 64 14.29 13.77 4.81
N ALA A 65 15.49 13.90 4.26
CA ALA A 65 16.12 15.18 3.95
C ALA A 65 15.82 15.61 2.50
N ASP A 66 14.60 16.08 2.27
CA ASP A 66 14.16 16.65 1.00
C ASP A 66 13.24 17.86 1.25
N ASP A 67 13.57 19.00 0.64
CA ASP A 67 12.83 20.26 0.79
C ASP A 67 11.36 20.13 0.37
N ARG A 68 11.04 19.18 -0.52
CA ARG A 68 9.65 18.94 -0.94
C ARG A 68 8.78 18.32 0.16
N LEU A 69 9.41 17.71 1.16
CA LEU A 69 8.75 17.15 2.34
C LEU A 69 8.69 18.16 3.49
N ALA A 70 9.37 19.30 3.37
CA ALA A 70 9.33 20.36 4.37
C ALA A 70 7.90 20.90 4.51
N GLY A 71 7.38 20.93 5.73
CA GLY A 71 6.03 21.41 6.03
C GLY A 71 4.89 20.47 5.62
N THR A 72 5.19 19.30 5.06
CA THR A 72 4.18 18.31 4.63
C THR A 72 4.39 16.93 5.27
N GLY A 73 5.61 16.59 5.68
CA GLY A 73 5.90 15.32 6.32
C GLY A 73 5.98 14.16 5.32
N VAL A 74 5.63 12.95 5.76
CA VAL A 74 5.64 11.74 4.93
C VAL A 74 4.39 11.69 4.04
N VAL A 75 4.59 11.46 2.74
CA VAL A 75 3.50 11.34 1.76
C VAL A 75 2.84 9.97 1.84
N ALA A 76 1.52 9.92 2.03
CA ALA A 76 0.75 8.68 1.94
C ALA A 76 0.92 8.06 0.55
N GLY A 77 1.25 6.76 0.52
CA GLY A 77 1.74 6.06 -0.66
C GLY A 77 3.27 5.95 -0.74
N MET A 78 4.03 6.58 0.18
CA MET A 78 5.44 6.21 0.44
C MET A 78 5.57 4.98 1.35
N SER A 79 4.47 4.53 1.97
CA SER A 79 4.45 3.30 2.75
C SER A 79 5.05 2.13 1.97
N GLY A 80 6.12 1.52 2.47
CA GLY A 80 6.87 0.48 1.80
C GLY A 80 8.17 0.94 1.14
N SER A 81 8.43 2.25 1.06
CA SER A 81 9.63 2.77 0.39
C SER A 81 10.88 2.25 1.09
N PRO A 82 11.79 1.55 0.39
CA PRO A 82 12.95 0.96 1.03
C PRO A 82 13.93 2.02 1.48
N VAL A 83 14.40 1.87 2.70
CA VAL A 83 15.45 2.69 3.31
C VAL A 83 16.71 1.85 3.37
N TYR A 84 17.79 2.37 2.81
CA TYR A 84 19.11 1.76 2.81
C TYR A 84 20.07 2.57 3.66
N VAL A 85 20.90 1.89 4.45
CA VAL A 85 22.04 2.47 5.19
C VAL A 85 23.26 1.62 4.87
N ASP A 86 24.40 2.24 4.58
CA ASP A 86 25.63 1.55 4.17
C ASP A 86 25.42 0.56 3.00
N GLY A 87 24.54 0.91 2.06
CA GLY A 87 24.20 0.09 0.89
C GLY A 87 23.39 -1.18 1.19
N LYS A 88 22.92 -1.36 2.44
CA LYS A 88 22.13 -2.51 2.88
C LYS A 88 20.72 -2.07 3.25
N LEU A 89 19.74 -2.93 2.99
CA LEU A 89 18.34 -2.63 3.28
C LEU A 89 18.11 -2.57 4.80
N LEU A 90 17.70 -1.42 5.31
CA LEU A 90 17.30 -1.29 6.72
C LEU A 90 15.85 -1.72 6.92
N GLY A 91 14.96 -1.29 6.02
CA GLY A 91 13.53 -1.48 6.20
C GLY A 91 12.68 -0.67 5.24
N ALA A 92 11.40 -0.52 5.59
CA ALA A 92 10.42 0.22 4.82
C ALA A 92 9.87 1.41 5.59
N VAL A 93 9.75 2.57 4.96
CA VAL A 93 8.91 3.67 5.48
C VAL A 93 7.52 3.13 5.76
N ALA A 94 7.04 3.21 6.99
CA ALA A 94 5.81 2.57 7.44
C ALA A 94 4.76 3.56 7.95
N PHE A 95 5.20 4.66 8.57
CA PHE A 95 4.29 5.69 9.05
C PHE A 95 4.96 7.05 9.14
N GLY A 96 4.13 8.08 9.12
CA GLY A 96 4.46 9.43 9.57
C GLY A 96 3.34 9.91 10.49
N TRP A 97 3.31 11.21 10.76
CA TRP A 97 2.29 11.82 11.60
C TRP A 97 1.40 12.77 10.78
N PRO A 98 0.07 12.74 10.96
CA PRO A 98 -0.81 13.74 10.40
C PRO A 98 -0.43 15.14 10.91
N TRP A 99 -0.62 16.17 10.07
CA TRP A 99 -0.27 17.57 10.35
C TRP A 99 1.20 17.81 10.71
N ALA A 100 2.09 16.85 10.42
CA ALA A 100 3.52 17.00 10.69
C ALA A 100 4.16 18.05 9.78
N GLN A 101 4.97 18.92 10.37
CA GLN A 101 5.82 19.85 9.63
C GLN A 101 7.20 19.28 9.35
N GLU A 102 7.64 18.36 10.22
CA GLU A 102 8.94 17.70 10.14
C GLU A 102 8.82 16.40 9.32
N PRO A 103 9.74 16.14 8.37
CA PRO A 103 9.72 14.95 7.52
C PRO A 103 10.29 13.72 8.24
N LEU A 104 9.76 13.41 9.43
CA LEU A 104 10.10 12.22 10.19
C LEU A 104 9.25 11.03 9.76
N ALA A 105 9.90 9.88 9.59
CA ALA A 105 9.27 8.63 9.22
C ALA A 105 9.68 7.51 10.19
N GLY A 106 8.71 6.69 10.58
CA GLY A 106 8.99 5.39 11.18
C GLY A 106 9.26 4.35 10.10
N VAL A 107 10.37 3.63 10.24
CA VAL A 107 10.80 2.57 9.32
C VAL A 107 10.60 1.23 10.02
N THR A 108 9.75 0.36 9.44
CA THR A 108 9.66 -1.04 9.90
C THR A 108 10.90 -1.79 9.41
N PRO A 109 11.67 -2.44 10.30
CA PRO A 109 12.86 -3.18 9.90
C PRO A 109 12.55 -4.28 8.88
N PHE A 110 13.42 -4.45 7.88
CA PHE A 110 13.20 -5.47 6.87
C PHE A 110 13.30 -6.89 7.44
N ALA A 111 14.07 -7.09 8.52
CA ALA A 111 14.12 -8.37 9.24
C ALA A 111 12.71 -8.84 9.67
N ASP A 112 11.89 -7.91 10.17
CA ASP A 112 10.51 -8.20 10.59
C ASP A 112 9.61 -8.50 9.38
N MET A 113 9.78 -7.74 8.29
CA MET A 113 9.05 -7.95 7.04
C MET A 113 9.38 -9.31 6.41
N HIS A 114 10.65 -9.67 6.40
CA HIS A 114 11.14 -10.94 5.87
C HIS A 114 10.66 -12.14 6.72
N ALA A 115 10.49 -11.94 8.02
CA ALA A 115 9.98 -12.95 8.94
C ALA A 115 8.45 -13.19 8.85
N ILE A 116 7.72 -12.44 8.02
CA ILE A 116 6.27 -12.63 7.84
C ILE A 116 5.99 -14.09 7.40
N PRO A 117 5.17 -14.84 8.17
CA PRO A 117 4.82 -16.21 7.80
C PRO A 117 3.89 -16.22 6.58
N LEU A 118 4.26 -16.99 5.57
CA LEU A 118 3.44 -17.20 4.36
C LEU A 118 2.45 -18.36 4.51
N ALA A 119 2.73 -19.27 5.45
CA ALA A 119 1.85 -20.37 5.79
C ALA A 119 0.83 -19.93 6.85
N GLY A 120 -0.43 -20.29 6.64
CA GLY A 120 -1.51 -20.08 7.58
C GLY A 120 -2.84 -20.38 6.90
N GLU A 121 -3.84 -20.77 7.67
CA GLU A 121 -5.18 -20.97 7.12
C GLU A 121 -5.78 -19.63 6.70
N THR A 122 -6.24 -19.54 5.45
CA THR A 122 -7.10 -18.43 5.05
C THR A 122 -8.44 -18.61 5.75
N VAL A 123 -8.77 -17.73 6.69
CA VAL A 123 -10.09 -17.71 7.31
C VAL A 123 -11.09 -17.35 6.22
N ARG A 124 -11.87 -18.33 5.76
CA ARG A 124 -12.98 -18.09 4.83
C ARG A 124 -14.14 -17.48 5.60
N ALA A 125 -14.26 -16.16 5.56
CA ALA A 125 -15.49 -15.48 5.96
C ALA A 125 -16.62 -15.85 4.98
N ALA A 126 -17.82 -16.07 5.49
CA ALA A 126 -19.00 -16.23 4.64
C ALA A 126 -19.24 -14.93 3.87
N ALA A 127 -19.48 -15.05 2.56
CA ALA A 127 -19.84 -13.89 1.75
C ALA A 127 -21.21 -13.34 2.21
N PRO A 128 -21.36 -12.02 2.35
CA PRO A 128 -22.63 -11.44 2.75
C PRO A 128 -23.68 -11.65 1.66
N THR A 129 -24.92 -11.89 2.08
CA THR A 129 -26.06 -11.98 1.17
C THR A 129 -26.48 -10.60 0.66
N LEU A 130 -27.16 -10.54 -0.48
CA LEU A 130 -27.70 -9.28 -1.01
C LEU A 130 -28.66 -8.60 -0.02
N ALA A 131 -29.45 -9.37 0.74
CA ALA A 131 -30.33 -8.82 1.76
C ALA A 131 -29.56 -8.15 2.91
N GLN A 132 -28.45 -8.75 3.35
CA GLN A 132 -27.57 -8.13 4.35
C GLN A 132 -26.92 -6.85 3.82
N LEU A 133 -26.47 -6.86 2.56
CA LEU A 133 -25.89 -5.67 1.92
C LEU A 133 -26.94 -4.55 1.76
N ALA A 134 -28.18 -4.88 1.39
CA ALA A 134 -29.27 -3.93 1.32
C ALA A 134 -29.59 -3.33 2.70
N ALA A 135 -29.65 -4.16 3.75
CA ALA A 135 -29.88 -3.68 5.11
C ALA A 135 -28.77 -2.74 5.61
N VAL A 136 -27.51 -2.96 5.20
CA VAL A 136 -26.40 -2.03 5.46
C VAL A 136 -26.60 -0.73 4.69
N ALA A 137 -26.96 -0.81 3.41
CA ALA A 137 -27.20 0.37 2.56
C ALA A 137 -28.36 1.23 3.06
N ASP A 138 -29.40 0.62 3.62
CA ASP A 138 -30.55 1.31 4.22
C ASP A 138 -30.25 1.85 5.64
N GLY A 139 -29.03 1.64 6.16
CA GLY A 139 -28.65 2.03 7.53
C GLY A 139 -29.32 1.20 8.63
N GLY A 140 -29.97 0.08 8.28
CA GLY A 140 -30.66 -0.78 9.23
C GLY A 140 -29.73 -1.66 10.06
N VAL A 141 -28.52 -1.94 9.57
CA VAL A 141 -27.48 -2.68 10.30
C VAL A 141 -26.09 -2.10 10.05
N GLU A 142 -25.20 -2.24 11.04
CA GLU A 142 -23.81 -1.82 10.93
C GLU A 142 -23.02 -2.72 9.96
N LEU A 143 -22.20 -2.11 9.07
CA LEU A 143 -21.36 -2.84 8.10
C LEU A 143 -20.53 -3.96 8.76
N ARG A 144 -19.98 -3.70 9.95
CA ARG A 144 -19.17 -4.67 10.72
C ARG A 144 -19.92 -5.94 11.10
N SER A 145 -21.25 -5.87 11.25
CA SER A 145 -22.07 -7.03 11.60
C SER A 145 -22.19 -8.00 10.42
N VAL A 146 -22.04 -7.47 9.21
CA VAL A 146 -22.09 -8.19 7.95
C VAL A 146 -20.68 -8.59 7.48
N LEU A 147 -19.65 -7.84 7.88
CA LEU A 147 -18.23 -8.10 7.61
C LEU A 147 -17.40 -8.17 8.91
N PRO A 148 -17.59 -9.20 9.75
CA PRO A 148 -16.92 -9.30 11.06
C PRO A 148 -15.41 -9.49 10.97
N ALA A 149 -14.89 -9.84 9.79
CA ALA A 149 -13.45 -9.98 9.55
C ALA A 149 -12.73 -8.62 9.41
N LEU A 150 -13.45 -7.53 9.15
CA LEU A 150 -12.83 -6.20 9.07
C LEU A 150 -12.46 -5.72 10.48
N PRO A 151 -11.22 -5.29 10.72
CA PRO A 151 -10.81 -4.77 12.03
C PRO A 151 -11.55 -3.47 12.36
N ASP A 152 -11.78 -3.21 13.64
CA ASP A 152 -12.24 -1.89 14.09
C ASP A 152 -11.10 -0.88 13.97
N ARG A 153 -11.24 0.06 13.05
CA ARG A 153 -10.25 1.11 12.78
C ARG A 153 -10.63 2.47 13.35
N ARG A 154 -11.63 2.55 14.23
CA ARG A 154 -12.01 3.82 14.86
C ARG A 154 -10.83 4.39 15.66
N GLY A 155 -10.49 5.66 15.38
CA GLY A 155 -9.36 6.34 16.01
C GLY A 155 -7.98 5.99 15.44
N LEU A 156 -7.90 5.07 14.47
CA LEU A 156 -6.66 4.79 13.74
C LEU A 156 -6.56 5.63 12.47
N ALA A 157 -5.33 5.82 11.96
CA ALA A 157 -5.13 6.41 10.65
C ALA A 157 -5.82 5.56 9.57
N LYS A 158 -6.63 6.22 8.73
CA LYS A 158 -7.37 5.59 7.64
C LYS A 158 -6.46 5.52 6.39
N PRO A 159 -6.13 4.33 5.86
CA PRO A 159 -5.38 4.26 4.62
C PRO A 159 -6.21 4.86 3.49
N LEU A 160 -5.51 5.43 2.51
CA LEU A 160 -6.13 5.94 1.30
C LEU A 160 -6.53 4.77 0.41
N LEU A 161 -7.74 4.86 -0.14
CA LEU A 161 -8.26 3.92 -1.12
C LEU A 161 -8.48 4.67 -2.43
N ALA A 162 -7.70 4.35 -3.46
CA ALA A 162 -7.94 4.88 -4.79
C ALA A 162 -9.26 4.37 -5.34
N VAL A 163 -10.02 5.27 -5.97
CA VAL A 163 -11.25 4.96 -6.68
C VAL A 163 -11.13 5.49 -8.10
N ALA A 164 -11.27 4.61 -9.09
CA ALA A 164 -11.29 4.95 -10.50
C ALA A 164 -12.53 4.34 -11.18
N GLY A 165 -13.13 5.06 -12.14
CA GLY A 165 -14.30 4.60 -12.88
C GLY A 165 -15.66 4.75 -12.16
N LEU A 166 -15.65 5.04 -10.85
CA LEU A 166 -16.83 5.42 -10.07
C LEU A 166 -16.70 6.85 -9.54
N PRO A 167 -17.81 7.59 -9.36
CA PRO A 167 -17.77 8.82 -8.59
C PRO A 167 -17.31 8.49 -7.16
N VAL A 168 -16.44 9.33 -6.58
CA VAL A 168 -16.14 9.30 -5.14
C VAL A 168 -17.28 10.05 -4.44
N PRO A 169 -18.30 9.37 -3.87
CA PRO A 169 -19.55 10.06 -3.60
C PRO A 169 -19.51 10.70 -2.20
N PRO A 170 -20.16 11.86 -2.01
CA PRO A 170 -20.71 12.21 -0.70
C PRO A 170 -21.86 11.25 -0.32
N GLY A 171 -22.32 11.29 0.94
CA GLY A 171 -23.44 10.47 1.41
C GLY A 171 -23.08 9.02 1.72
N LEU A 172 -24.02 8.10 1.51
CA LEU A 172 -23.93 6.69 1.95
C LEU A 172 -22.62 5.99 1.55
N ALA A 173 -22.14 6.17 0.31
CA ALA A 173 -20.88 5.54 -0.10
C ALA A 173 -19.67 6.06 0.71
N GLY A 174 -19.62 7.37 0.97
CA GLY A 174 -18.60 7.97 1.83
C GLY A 174 -18.68 7.47 3.28
N GLU A 175 -19.90 7.30 3.81
CA GLU A 175 -20.15 6.72 5.14
C GLU A 175 -19.72 5.25 5.22
N LEU A 176 -19.99 4.46 4.18
CA LEU A 176 -19.55 3.06 4.09
C LEU A 176 -18.03 2.95 4.05
N PHE A 177 -17.34 3.79 3.26
CA PHE A 177 -15.88 3.84 3.27
C PHE A 177 -15.33 4.26 4.63
N ALA A 178 -15.94 5.27 5.25
CA ALA A 178 -15.55 5.72 6.58
C ALA A 178 -15.76 4.63 7.64
N GLY A 179 -16.84 3.85 7.55
CA GLY A 179 -17.14 2.70 8.40
C GLY A 179 -16.23 1.50 8.16
N ALA A 180 -15.76 1.31 6.91
CA ALA A 180 -14.70 0.36 6.57
C ALA A 180 -13.30 0.84 6.97
N GLY A 181 -13.18 2.06 7.51
CA GLY A 181 -11.93 2.61 8.02
C GLY A 181 -10.97 3.09 6.94
N VAL A 182 -11.46 3.43 5.74
CA VAL A 182 -10.66 3.94 4.61
C VAL A 182 -11.08 5.34 4.21
N GLN A 183 -10.21 6.03 3.47
CA GLN A 183 -10.50 7.32 2.88
C GLN A 183 -10.41 7.23 1.35
N PRO A 184 -11.54 7.35 0.62
CA PRO A 184 -11.52 7.26 -0.82
C PRO A 184 -10.90 8.52 -1.44
N VAL A 185 -10.05 8.33 -2.45
CA VAL A 185 -9.45 9.42 -3.23
C VAL A 185 -9.57 9.13 -4.73
N PRO A 186 -9.83 10.14 -5.57
CA PRO A 186 -9.87 9.95 -7.02
C PRO A 186 -8.53 9.42 -7.55
N SER A 187 -8.61 8.47 -8.48
CA SER A 187 -7.47 7.81 -9.10
C SER A 187 -7.77 7.48 -10.57
N GLY A 188 -6.74 7.06 -11.32
CA GLY A 188 -6.87 6.61 -12.70
C GLY A 188 -6.63 5.12 -12.87
N THR A 189 -6.79 4.64 -14.10
CA THR A 189 -6.32 3.33 -14.55
C THR A 189 -5.38 3.53 -15.74
N VAL A 190 -4.36 2.69 -15.88
CA VAL A 190 -3.39 2.75 -16.97
C VAL A 190 -3.11 1.37 -17.53
N ALA A 191 -3.45 1.14 -18.80
CA ALA A 191 -3.21 -0.13 -19.46
C ALA A 191 -1.73 -0.29 -19.87
N GLY A 192 -1.24 -1.53 -19.92
CA GLY A 192 0.09 -1.86 -20.46
C GLY A 192 1.25 -1.63 -19.48
N LEU A 193 0.95 -1.30 -18.22
CA LEU A 193 1.93 -1.28 -17.14
C LEU A 193 2.10 -2.71 -16.61
N THR A 194 3.00 -3.47 -17.24
CA THR A 194 3.15 -4.91 -17.07
C THR A 194 4.38 -5.30 -16.24
N GLY A 195 4.41 -6.58 -15.85
CA GLY A 195 5.53 -7.20 -15.15
C GLY A 195 5.60 -6.84 -13.67
N PRO A 196 6.29 -7.65 -12.86
CA PRO A 196 6.43 -7.41 -11.43
C PRO A 196 7.22 -6.11 -11.14
N PRO A 197 6.82 -5.33 -10.12
CA PRO A 197 7.52 -4.11 -9.70
C PRO A 197 8.83 -4.40 -8.97
N GLU A 198 9.76 -3.45 -9.02
CA GLU A 198 11.03 -3.49 -8.30
C GLU A 198 11.01 -2.64 -7.02
N ALA A 199 12.03 -2.77 -6.18
CA ALA A 199 12.19 -1.94 -4.98
C ALA A 199 12.10 -0.44 -5.31
N GLY A 200 11.23 0.27 -4.59
CA GLY A 200 10.91 1.68 -4.80
C GLY A 200 9.76 1.95 -5.77
N ASP A 201 9.34 1.00 -6.61
CA ASP A 201 8.20 1.15 -7.51
C ASP A 201 6.87 1.16 -6.72
N MET A 202 5.86 1.81 -7.29
CA MET A 202 4.52 1.79 -6.71
C MET A 202 3.79 0.45 -6.98
N VAL A 203 3.05 -0.02 -5.98
CA VAL A 203 2.25 -1.25 -6.04
C VAL A 203 0.85 -1.01 -5.46
N ALA A 204 -0.14 -1.65 -6.07
CA ALA A 204 -1.54 -1.63 -5.63
C ALA A 204 -2.03 -3.02 -5.21
N VAL A 205 -2.90 -3.04 -4.21
CA VAL A 205 -3.72 -4.19 -3.81
C VAL A 205 -5.16 -3.86 -4.19
N GLU A 206 -5.74 -4.64 -5.08
CA GLU A 206 -7.09 -4.39 -5.60
C GLU A 206 -8.14 -5.10 -4.74
N LEU A 207 -9.21 -4.38 -4.42
CA LEU A 207 -10.41 -4.90 -3.75
C LEU A 207 -11.59 -5.03 -4.72
N VAL A 208 -11.64 -4.16 -5.73
CA VAL A 208 -12.60 -4.19 -6.85
C VAL A 208 -11.84 -3.86 -8.12
N TRP A 209 -12.13 -4.59 -9.20
CA TRP A 209 -11.53 -4.40 -10.52
C TRP A 209 -12.55 -4.74 -11.62
N GLY A 210 -12.28 -4.32 -12.86
CA GLY A 210 -13.20 -4.43 -14.01
C GLY A 210 -13.54 -3.03 -14.56
N ASP A 211 -14.84 -2.74 -14.71
CA ASP A 211 -15.31 -1.42 -15.18
C ASP A 211 -15.02 -0.27 -14.20
N ALA A 212 -14.65 -0.60 -12.96
CA ALA A 212 -14.10 0.34 -11.98
C ALA A 212 -13.03 -0.34 -11.13
N SER A 213 -12.19 0.47 -10.49
CA SER A 213 -11.10 -0.01 -9.63
C SER A 213 -11.18 0.65 -8.25
N LEU A 214 -11.08 -0.19 -7.21
CA LEU A 214 -10.86 0.23 -5.83
C LEU A 214 -9.60 -0.45 -5.31
N ALA A 215 -8.57 0.34 -5.02
CA ALA A 215 -7.27 -0.20 -4.67
C ALA A 215 -6.58 0.58 -3.55
N ALA A 216 -5.96 -0.15 -2.62
CA ALA A 216 -4.99 0.45 -1.70
C ALA A 216 -3.61 0.42 -2.37
N ALA A 217 -2.78 1.42 -2.13
CA ALA A 217 -1.45 1.44 -2.75
C ALA A 217 -0.37 1.97 -1.81
N GLY A 218 0.86 1.63 -2.18
CA GLY A 218 2.09 1.99 -1.50
C GLY A 218 3.27 1.69 -2.41
N THR A 219 4.40 1.38 -1.81
CA THR A 219 5.67 1.15 -2.49
C THR A 219 6.17 -0.26 -2.20
N VAL A 220 6.86 -0.86 -3.17
CA VAL A 220 7.60 -2.11 -2.97
C VAL A 220 8.86 -1.84 -2.17
N THR A 221 9.04 -2.57 -1.08
CA THR A 221 10.26 -2.53 -0.25
C THR A 221 11.36 -3.36 -0.87
N ALA A 222 11.06 -4.61 -1.20
CA ALA A 222 12.02 -5.51 -1.77
C ALA A 222 11.32 -6.55 -2.63
N ARG A 223 12.09 -7.08 -3.58
CA ARG A 223 11.70 -8.23 -4.39
C ARG A 223 12.85 -9.24 -4.37
N ASP A 224 12.51 -10.50 -4.14
CA ASP A 224 13.42 -11.63 -4.28
C ASP A 224 12.73 -12.74 -5.07
N GLY A 225 13.13 -12.90 -6.34
CA GLY A 225 12.45 -13.75 -7.31
C GLY A 225 10.97 -13.39 -7.45
N ASP A 226 10.11 -14.31 -7.04
CA ASP A 226 8.64 -14.16 -7.09
C ASP A 226 8.05 -13.58 -5.81
N ARG A 227 8.83 -13.32 -4.76
CA ARG A 227 8.34 -12.71 -3.52
C ARG A 227 8.52 -11.21 -3.56
N VAL A 228 7.46 -10.49 -3.21
CA VAL A 228 7.43 -9.02 -3.15
C VAL A 228 6.93 -8.59 -1.77
N TRP A 229 7.72 -7.78 -1.07
CA TRP A 229 7.35 -7.16 0.20
C TRP A 229 6.98 -5.69 -0.02
N ALA A 230 5.91 -5.22 0.63
CA ALA A 230 5.43 -3.84 0.47
C ALA A 230 4.79 -3.27 1.76
N PHE A 231 4.48 -1.97 1.70
CA PHE A 231 3.80 -1.13 2.71
C PHE A 231 4.56 -0.89 4.02
N GLY A 232 5.31 -1.86 4.54
CA GLY A 232 5.95 -1.74 5.86
C GLY A 232 4.97 -1.65 7.03
N HIS A 233 3.67 -1.81 6.77
CA HIS A 233 2.58 -1.81 7.73
C HIS A 233 1.42 -2.65 7.17
N PRO A 234 0.46 -3.11 7.99
CA PRO A 234 -0.66 -3.89 7.49
C PRO A 234 -1.58 -3.00 6.64
N LEU A 235 -2.23 -3.61 5.66
CA LEU A 235 -3.41 -2.99 5.05
C LEU A 235 -4.57 -3.03 6.06
N TYR A 236 -4.96 -4.23 6.47
CA TYR A 236 -6.00 -4.50 7.46
C TYR A 236 -5.56 -5.47 8.57
N ASP A 237 -4.36 -6.09 8.48
CA ASP A 237 -3.88 -7.13 9.41
C ASP A 237 -4.77 -8.39 9.40
N LEU A 238 -5.28 -8.75 8.21
CA LEU A 238 -6.22 -9.86 8.03
C LEU A 238 -5.59 -11.25 8.10
N GLY A 239 -4.29 -11.35 8.31
CA GLY A 239 -3.60 -12.62 8.27
C GLY A 239 -3.45 -13.12 6.82
N THR A 240 -3.66 -14.41 6.61
CA THR A 240 -3.48 -15.03 5.30
C THR A 240 -4.64 -14.64 4.39
N VAL A 241 -4.34 -13.96 3.28
CA VAL A 241 -5.32 -13.39 2.36
C VAL A 241 -5.03 -13.80 0.92
N ARG A 242 -5.97 -13.48 0.01
CA ARG A 242 -5.79 -13.65 -1.43
C ARG A 242 -6.43 -12.46 -2.14
N PHE A 243 -5.66 -11.40 -2.34
CA PHE A 243 -6.08 -10.24 -3.12
C PHE A 243 -5.21 -10.10 -4.38
N PRO A 244 -5.76 -9.64 -5.51
CA PRO A 244 -4.92 -9.29 -6.65
C PRO A 244 -3.95 -8.17 -6.27
N VAL A 245 -2.70 -8.30 -6.70
CA VAL A 245 -1.75 -7.19 -6.71
C VAL A 245 -1.51 -6.73 -8.13
N ALA A 246 -1.48 -5.42 -8.29
CA ALA A 246 -1.34 -4.75 -9.57
C ALA A 246 -0.18 -3.76 -9.54
N ARG A 247 0.35 -3.49 -10.73
CA ARG A 247 1.25 -2.34 -10.90
C ARG A 247 0.49 -1.07 -10.59
N ALA A 248 1.21 -0.06 -10.12
CA ALA A 248 0.68 1.28 -9.99
C ALA A 248 1.71 2.26 -10.52
N ARG A 249 1.24 3.46 -10.90
CA ARG A 249 2.11 4.57 -11.29
C ARG A 249 1.66 5.87 -10.65
N VAL A 250 2.59 6.59 -10.06
CA VAL A 250 2.34 7.92 -9.50
C VAL A 250 2.14 8.92 -10.63
N LEU A 251 0.99 9.58 -10.62
CA LEU A 251 0.65 10.65 -11.56
C LEU A 251 1.08 12.01 -11.01
N ALA A 252 0.82 12.25 -9.72
CA ALA A 252 1.12 13.50 -9.05
C ALA A 252 1.22 13.32 -7.53
N ILE A 253 1.74 14.34 -6.85
CA ILE A 253 1.73 14.42 -5.39
C ILE A 253 0.79 15.57 -5.00
N GLN A 254 -0.23 15.25 -4.22
CA GLN A 254 -1.15 16.21 -3.67
C GLN A 254 -0.66 16.67 -2.30
N GLY A 255 -0.33 17.95 -2.19
CA GLY A 255 -0.08 18.60 -0.90
C GLY A 255 -1.35 18.68 -0.06
N SER A 256 -1.22 18.54 1.27
CA SER A 256 -2.34 18.58 2.19
C SER A 256 -1.85 18.95 3.58
N TYR A 257 -2.63 19.78 4.29
CA TYR A 257 -2.34 20.14 5.68
C TYR A 257 -2.55 18.95 6.63
N GLN A 258 -3.45 18.04 6.30
CA GLN A 258 -3.70 16.86 7.13
C GLN A 258 -2.67 15.77 6.84
N SER A 259 -2.53 15.37 5.58
CA SER A 259 -1.57 14.35 5.14
C SER A 259 -1.40 14.45 3.62
N PRO A 260 -0.22 14.78 3.10
CA PRO A 260 0.04 14.76 1.66
C PRO A 260 -0.07 13.33 1.12
N PHE A 261 -0.40 13.16 -0.16
CA PHE A 261 -0.58 11.83 -0.74
C PHE A 261 -0.23 11.74 -2.22
N LYS A 262 0.12 10.52 -2.66
CA LYS A 262 0.33 10.20 -4.07
C LYS A 262 -1.03 10.02 -4.75
N VAL A 263 -1.27 10.76 -5.84
CA VAL A 263 -2.33 10.46 -6.80
C VAL A 263 -1.73 9.50 -7.82
N PHE A 264 -2.37 8.36 -8.03
CA PHE A 264 -1.82 7.27 -8.84
C PHE A 264 -2.83 6.69 -9.81
N ALA A 265 -2.33 5.89 -10.75
CA ALA A 265 -3.12 5.03 -11.63
C ALA A 265 -2.80 3.56 -11.38
N VAL A 266 -3.83 2.72 -11.36
CA VAL A 266 -3.70 1.26 -11.25
C VAL A 266 -3.49 0.66 -12.64
N GLY A 267 -2.52 -0.24 -12.75
CA GLY A 267 -2.15 -0.94 -13.97
C GLY A 267 -2.48 -2.43 -13.93
N ASP A 268 -1.70 -3.24 -14.64
CA ASP A 268 -2.02 -4.65 -14.82
C ASP A 268 -1.71 -5.47 -13.55
N GLN A 269 -2.55 -6.47 -13.27
CA GLN A 269 -2.34 -7.43 -12.20
C GLN A 269 -1.14 -8.32 -12.51
N PHE A 270 -0.27 -8.54 -11.51
CA PHE A 270 0.95 -9.35 -11.67
C PHE A 270 1.03 -10.53 -10.68
N GLY A 271 0.10 -10.65 -9.74
CA GLY A 271 0.20 -11.68 -8.71
C GLY A 271 -0.90 -11.67 -7.66
N THR A 272 -0.61 -12.37 -6.55
CA THR A 272 -1.50 -12.52 -5.41
C THR A 272 -0.84 -12.01 -4.13
N LEU A 273 -1.51 -11.11 -3.39
CA LEU A 273 -1.19 -10.85 -1.99
C LEU A 273 -1.55 -12.06 -1.15
N VAL A 274 -0.58 -12.64 -0.44
CA VAL A 274 -0.73 -13.86 0.35
C VAL A 274 -0.71 -13.63 1.85
N ALA A 275 -0.12 -12.51 2.30
CA ALA A 275 -0.04 -12.16 3.70
C ALA A 275 -0.26 -10.66 3.91
N ASP A 276 -1.17 -10.32 4.82
CA ASP A 276 -1.36 -8.99 5.38
C ASP A 276 -1.09 -9.08 6.88
N ARG A 277 0.03 -8.50 7.33
CA ARG A 277 0.51 -8.59 8.72
C ARG A 277 0.98 -7.23 9.22
N ARG A 278 1.12 -7.11 10.54
CA ARG A 278 1.65 -5.92 11.22
C ARG A 278 2.95 -5.34 10.66
N ALA A 279 3.87 -6.18 10.17
CA ALA A 279 5.15 -5.72 9.61
C ALA A 279 5.04 -5.27 8.15
N GLY A 280 3.93 -5.54 7.47
CA GLY A 280 3.79 -5.28 6.04
C GLY A 280 2.96 -6.33 5.34
N VAL A 281 3.00 -6.27 4.02
CA VAL A 281 2.28 -7.20 3.16
C VAL A 281 3.26 -7.97 2.28
N VAL A 282 2.94 -9.23 1.96
CA VAL A 282 3.73 -10.07 1.07
C VAL A 282 2.87 -10.57 -0.08
N ALA A 283 3.36 -10.36 -1.30
CA ALA A 283 2.77 -10.87 -2.52
C ALA A 283 3.68 -11.87 -3.22
N LEU A 284 3.05 -12.77 -3.98
CA LEU A 284 3.71 -13.69 -4.89
C LEU A 284 3.37 -13.31 -6.33
N VAL A 285 4.40 -13.17 -7.17
CA VAL A 285 4.26 -13.01 -8.61
C VAL A 285 3.65 -14.28 -9.19
N GLY A 286 2.72 -14.12 -10.15
CA GLY A 286 2.06 -15.24 -10.81
C GLY A 286 0.60 -14.94 -11.11
N THR A 287 -0.24 -15.97 -11.07
CA THR A 287 -1.66 -15.83 -11.37
C THR A 287 -2.38 -15.08 -10.23
N PRO A 288 -3.10 -13.98 -10.53
CA PRO A 288 -3.98 -13.33 -9.57
C PRO A 288 -5.09 -14.27 -9.08
N PRO A 289 -5.66 -14.06 -7.88
CA PRO A 289 -6.76 -14.87 -7.40
C PRO A 289 -8.04 -14.55 -8.19
N GLN A 290 -8.94 -15.53 -8.31
CA GLN A 290 -10.28 -15.27 -8.84
C GLN A 290 -11.11 -14.48 -7.82
N GLY A 291 -11.73 -13.39 -8.28
CA GLY A 291 -12.70 -12.64 -7.51
C GLY A 291 -14.11 -13.21 -7.62
N THR A 292 -15.03 -12.59 -6.87
CA THR A 292 -16.46 -12.81 -7.07
C THR A 292 -16.93 -11.95 -8.24
N ALA A 293 -17.35 -12.60 -9.34
CA ALA A 293 -17.89 -11.87 -10.48
C ALA A 293 -19.22 -11.20 -10.11
N VAL A 294 -19.29 -9.88 -10.26
CA VAL A 294 -20.50 -9.07 -9.99
C VAL A 294 -20.86 -8.29 -11.25
N SER A 295 -22.12 -8.33 -11.65
CA SER A 295 -22.65 -7.45 -12.70
C SER A 295 -23.80 -6.62 -12.15
N VAL A 296 -23.71 -5.31 -12.33
CA VAL A 296 -24.71 -4.35 -11.87
C VAL A 296 -25.33 -3.69 -13.09
N ARG A 297 -26.62 -3.95 -13.33
CA ARG A 297 -27.40 -3.26 -14.36
C ARG A 297 -28.24 -2.18 -13.70
N VAL A 298 -28.03 -0.94 -14.11
CA VAL A 298 -28.83 0.22 -13.72
C VAL A 298 -29.74 0.57 -14.89
N ASP A 299 -31.04 0.65 -14.62
CA ASP A 299 -32.08 0.99 -15.58
C ASP A 299 -32.76 2.26 -15.05
N ASP A 300 -32.56 3.38 -15.74
CA ASP A 300 -33.11 4.68 -15.37
C ASP A 300 -33.71 5.39 -16.61
N PRO A 301 -34.43 6.52 -16.44
CA PRO A 301 -35.05 7.23 -17.58
C PRO A 301 -34.05 7.72 -18.65
N THR A 302 -32.75 7.81 -18.34
CA THR A 302 -31.69 8.21 -19.26
C THR A 302 -31.09 7.02 -20.02
N GLY A 303 -31.36 5.79 -19.58
CA GLY A 303 -31.04 4.57 -20.30
C GLY A 303 -30.61 3.42 -19.39
N VAL A 304 -30.03 2.41 -20.02
CA VAL A 304 -29.52 1.21 -19.36
C VAL A 304 -28.00 1.22 -19.35
N LYS A 305 -27.39 1.15 -18.18
CA LYS A 305 -25.95 0.95 -18.01
C LYS A 305 -25.67 -0.36 -17.30
N THR A 306 -24.75 -1.15 -17.82
CA THR A 306 -24.27 -2.38 -17.16
C THR A 306 -22.81 -2.19 -16.77
N TRP A 307 -22.52 -2.50 -15.51
CA TRP A 307 -21.18 -2.55 -14.95
C TRP A 307 -20.79 -4.00 -14.68
N ARG A 308 -19.52 -4.32 -14.90
CA ARG A 308 -18.93 -5.65 -14.73
C ARG A 308 -17.68 -5.56 -13.87
N PHE A 309 -17.65 -6.37 -12.82
CA PHE A 309 -16.52 -6.51 -11.91
C PHE A 309 -16.11 -7.98 -11.90
N SER A 310 -14.93 -8.30 -12.42
CA SER A 310 -14.45 -9.68 -12.60
C SER A 310 -12.97 -9.74 -12.87
#